data_AF-A0A523Y553-F1
#
_entry.id   AF-A0A523Y553-F1
#
_cell.length_a   1.000
_cell.length_b   1.000
_cell.length_c   1.000
_cell.angle_alpha   90.00
_cell.angle_beta   90.00
_cell.angle_gamma   90.00
#
_symmetry.space_group_name_H-M   'P 1'
#
loop_
_entity.id
_entity.type
_entity.pdbx_description
1 polymer ?
#
loop_
_entity_poly.entity_id
_entity_poly.type
_entity_poly.pdbx_seq_one_letter_code
_entity_poly.pdbx_strand_id
1 'polypeptide(L)'
;MKRISLSVFLGILAVAVITGYSSAAEKQLIGARYPAISPDGKHIAFSYMGDLWVVSSQGGKATRLTDHVAYDREPIWSPDG
;
A
#
# COMPACT_ATOMS: atom_id res chain seq x y z
N MET A 1 -51.04 -9.28 6.03
CA MET A 1 -49.93 -9.67 5.14
C MET A 1 -49.00 -8.47 4.95
N LYS A 2 -47.86 -8.43 5.64
CA LYS A 2 -46.92 -7.28 5.61
C LYS A 2 -46.14 -7.32 4.30
N ARG A 3 -46.40 -6.37 3.39
CA ARG A 3 -45.69 -6.24 2.11
C ARG A 3 -44.33 -5.60 2.38
N ILE A 4 -43.28 -6.41 2.31
CA ILE A 4 -41.89 -5.93 2.39
C ILE A 4 -41.64 -5.11 1.11
N SER A 5 -41.34 -3.83 1.27
CA SER A 5 -41.14 -2.89 0.15
C SER A 5 -39.81 -3.17 -0.56
N LEU A 6 -39.86 -3.27 -1.89
CA LEU A 6 -38.72 -3.52 -2.79
C LEU A 6 -37.56 -2.50 -2.61
N SER A 7 -37.85 -1.34 -2.00
CA SER A 7 -36.89 -0.28 -1.69
C SER A 7 -35.79 -0.70 -0.70
N VAL A 8 -36.03 -1.69 0.16
CA VAL A 8 -35.02 -2.17 1.12
C VAL A 8 -33.92 -2.98 0.43
N PHE A 9 -34.23 -3.64 -0.70
CA PHE A 9 -33.26 -4.43 -1.45
C PHE A 9 -32.30 -3.57 -2.30
N LEU A 10 -32.77 -2.43 -2.82
CA LEU A 10 -31.90 -1.51 -3.58
C LEU A 10 -30.87 -0.78 -2.71
N GLY A 11 -31.21 -0.49 -1.45
CA GLY A 11 -30.30 0.17 -0.52
C GLY A 11 -29.08 -0.69 -0.15
N ILE A 12 -29.26 -2.01 -0.04
CA ILE A 12 -28.18 -2.94 0.31
C ILE A 12 -27.22 -3.16 -0.87
N LEU A 13 -27.71 -3.09 -2.11
CA LEU A 13 -26.89 -3.22 -3.31
C LEU A 13 -26.00 -1.97 -3.54
N ALA A 14 -26.50 -0.78 -3.22
CA ALA A 14 -25.75 0.46 -3.39
C ALA A 14 -24.55 0.59 -2.42
N VAL A 15 -24.65 0.02 -1.21
CA VAL A 15 -23.55 0.05 -0.22
C VAL A 15 -22.38 -0.85 -0.62
N ALA A 16 -22.67 -2.00 -1.26
CA ALA A 16 -21.62 -2.94 -1.69
C ALA A 16 -20.72 -2.40 -2.81
N VAL A 17 -21.21 -1.45 -3.62
CA VAL A 17 -20.44 -0.84 -4.73
C VAL A 17 -19.44 0.20 -4.21
N ILE A 18 -19.72 0.84 -3.07
CA ILE A 18 -18.83 1.85 -2.48
C ILE A 18 -17.62 1.21 -1.79
N THR A 19 -17.74 -0.06 -1.39
CA THR A 19 -16.66 -0.83 -0.75
C THR A 19 -15.96 -1.76 -1.73
N GLY A 20 -15.55 -1.25 -2.89
CA GLY A 20 -14.65 -1.94 -3.81
C GLY A 20 -13.28 -2.16 -3.15
N TYR A 21 -13.22 -3.05 -2.16
CA TYR A 21 -11.98 -3.58 -1.62
C TYR A 21 -11.36 -4.42 -2.74
N SER A 22 -10.49 -3.79 -3.53
CA SER A 22 -9.61 -4.52 -4.44
C SER A 22 -8.70 -5.39 -3.59
N SER A 23 -9.14 -6.61 -3.33
CA SER A 23 -8.30 -7.70 -2.85
C SER A 23 -7.46 -8.20 -4.03
N ALA A 24 -6.60 -7.33 -4.56
CA ALA A 24 -5.40 -7.83 -5.21
C ALA A 24 -4.62 -8.50 -4.09
N ALA A 25 -4.48 -9.82 -4.14
CA ALA A 25 -3.78 -10.58 -3.11
C ALA A 25 -2.48 -9.85 -2.72
N GLU A 26 -2.48 -9.20 -1.56
CA GLU A 26 -1.34 -8.43 -1.11
C GLU A 26 -0.22 -9.43 -0.87
N LYS A 27 0.73 -9.48 -1.80
CA LYS A 27 1.89 -10.32 -1.66
C LYS A 27 2.67 -9.78 -0.45
N GLN A 28 2.57 -10.49 0.66
CA GLN A 28 3.28 -10.13 1.88
C GLN A 28 4.77 -10.02 1.58
N LEU A 29 5.35 -8.84 1.81
CA LEU A 29 6.77 -8.59 1.58
C LEU A 29 7.58 -9.16 2.76
N ILE A 30 7.80 -10.47 2.72
CA ILE A 30 8.61 -11.16 3.73
C ILE A 30 10.08 -10.75 3.58
N GLY A 31 10.65 -10.18 4.64
CA GLY A 31 12.08 -9.83 4.68
C GLY A 31 12.40 -8.40 4.21
N ALA A 32 11.41 -7.54 4.00
CA ALA A 32 11.64 -6.10 3.92
C ALA A 32 12.21 -5.59 5.25
N ARG A 33 13.24 -4.74 5.18
CA ARG A 33 14.01 -4.27 6.35
C ARG A 33 14.37 -2.80 6.23
N TYR A 34 14.78 -2.23 7.36
CA TYR A 34 15.28 -0.85 7.46
C TYR A 34 14.31 0.19 6.87
N PRO A 35 13.05 0.25 7.33
CA PRO A 35 12.13 1.26 6.84
C PRO A 35 12.54 2.66 7.30
N ALA A 36 12.42 3.63 6.41
CA ALA A 36 12.59 5.06 6.69
C ALA A 36 11.43 5.85 6.05
N ILE A 37 10.77 6.68 6.84
CA ILE A 37 9.66 7.52 6.39
C ILE A 37 10.18 8.86 5.85
N SER A 38 9.59 9.37 4.77
CA SER A 38 9.91 10.70 4.23
C SER A 38 9.54 11.80 5.23
N PRO A 39 10.20 12.98 5.18
CA PRO A 39 9.90 14.09 6.09
C PRO A 39 8.44 14.55 6.02
N ASP A 40 7.82 14.47 4.84
CA ASP A 40 6.41 14.82 4.63
C ASP A 40 5.44 13.68 5.00
N GLY A 41 5.95 12.52 5.41
CA GLY A 41 5.16 11.37 5.82
C GLY A 41 4.46 10.60 4.70
N LYS A 42 4.67 10.96 3.44
CA LYS A 42 3.93 10.35 2.30
C LYS A 42 4.57 9.09 1.74
N HIS A 43 5.84 8.85 2.01
CA HIS A 43 6.58 7.74 1.43
C HIS A 43 7.37 6.97 2.48
N ILE A 44 7.54 5.67 2.23
CA ILE A 44 8.40 4.80 3.03
C ILE A 44 9.42 4.20 2.07
N ALA A 45 10.70 4.44 2.35
CA ALA A 45 11.81 3.75 1.73
C ALA A 45 12.19 2.52 2.57
N PHE A 46 12.58 1.42 1.96
CA PHE A 46 13.01 0.21 2.65
C PHE A 46 13.95 -0.62 1.78
N SER A 47 14.72 -1.51 2.41
CA SER A 47 15.56 -2.48 1.71
C SER A 47 14.80 -3.80 1.50
N TYR A 48 14.83 -4.33 0.28
CA TYR A 48 14.25 -5.63 -0.05
C TYR A 48 15.05 -6.31 -1.15
N MET A 49 15.40 -7.58 -0.91
CA MET A 49 16.24 -8.40 -1.81
C MET A 49 17.58 -7.79 -2.20
N GLY A 50 18.10 -6.84 -1.40
CA GLY A 50 19.39 -6.21 -1.63
C GLY A 50 19.31 -4.82 -2.27
N ASP A 51 18.12 -4.34 -2.61
CA ASP A 51 17.92 -3.03 -3.22
C ASP A 51 17.03 -2.13 -2.37
N LEU A 52 17.05 -0.83 -2.69
CA LEU A 52 16.11 0.13 -2.13
C LEU A 52 14.81 0.13 -2.93
N TRP A 53 13.72 0.21 -2.19
CA TRP A 53 12.36 0.33 -2.71
C TRP A 53 11.66 1.48 -2.01
N VAL A 54 10.69 2.09 -2.68
CA VAL A 54 9.81 3.13 -2.12
C VAL A 54 8.34 2.76 -2.34
N VAL A 55 7.51 3.04 -1.35
CA VAL A 55 6.06 2.88 -1.42
C VAL A 55 5.38 4.10 -0.79
N SER A 56 4.12 4.35 -1.14
CA SER A 56 3.28 5.29 -0.40
C SER A 56 3.13 4.84 1.05
N SER A 57 3.08 5.76 2.00
CA SER A 57 2.79 5.46 3.41
C SER A 57 1.39 4.89 3.62
N GLN A 58 0.49 5.07 2.65
CA GLN A 58 -0.83 4.44 2.61
C GLN A 58 -0.79 3.01 2.04
N GLY A 59 0.40 2.48 1.72
CA GLY A 59 0.58 1.17 1.11
C GLY A 59 0.40 1.17 -0.41
N GLY A 60 0.20 -0.01 -0.97
CA GLY A 60 0.09 -0.24 -2.41
C GLY A 60 1.39 -0.72 -3.06
N LYS A 61 1.56 -0.44 -4.35
CA LYS A 61 2.67 -0.97 -5.15
C LYS A 61 3.97 -0.23 -4.86
N ALA A 62 4.98 -0.97 -4.40
CA ALA A 62 6.34 -0.45 -4.24
C ALA A 62 7.07 -0.33 -5.58
N THR A 63 7.95 0.66 -5.68
CA THR A 63 8.84 0.91 -6.83
C THR A 63 10.29 0.70 -6.40
N ARG A 64 11.06 -0.06 -7.20
CA ARG A 64 12.48 -0.30 -6.96
C ARG A 64 13.30 0.94 -7.40
N LEU A 65 14.24 1.37 -6.58
CA LEU A 65 15.09 2.54 -6.79
C LEU A 65 16.50 2.19 -7.24
N THR A 66 17.04 1.05 -6.79
CA THR A 66 18.38 0.58 -7.15
C THR A 66 18.32 -0.79 -7.81
N ASP A 67 19.27 -1.07 -8.71
CA ASP A 67 19.38 -2.34 -9.41
C ASP A 67 20.83 -2.64 -9.79
N HIS A 68 21.60 -3.10 -8.81
CA HIS A 68 23.00 -3.43 -9.03
C HIS A 68 23.50 -4.50 -8.06
N VAL A 69 24.74 -4.96 -8.27
CA VAL A 69 25.32 -6.09 -7.54
C VAL A 69 25.55 -5.79 -6.05
N ALA A 70 25.76 -4.53 -5.67
CA ALA A 70 25.96 -4.14 -4.28
C ALA A 70 24.65 -4.16 -3.49
N TYR A 71 24.74 -4.40 -2.17
CA TYR A 71 23.59 -4.39 -1.27
C TYR A 71 23.33 -2.97 -0.75
N ASP A 72 22.15 -2.45 -1.04
CA ASP A 72 21.69 -1.18 -0.51
C ASP A 72 20.76 -1.40 0.69
N ARG A 73 21.11 -0.76 1.80
CA ARG A 73 20.45 -0.91 3.09
C ARG A 73 20.38 0.44 3.80
N GLU A 74 19.50 0.53 4.79
CA GLU A 74 19.39 1.68 5.69
C GLU A 74 19.20 3.01 4.96
N PRO A 75 18.12 3.15 4.14
CA PRO A 75 17.83 4.39 3.46
C PRO A 75 17.60 5.52 4.47
N ILE A 76 18.06 6.72 4.10
CA ILE A 76 17.75 7.97 4.79
C ILE A 76 17.19 8.96 3.77
N TRP A 77 16.21 9.75 4.19
CA TRP A 77 15.64 10.80 3.36
C TRP A 77 16.42 12.10 3.57
N SER A 78 16.54 12.90 2.50
CA SER A 78 16.99 14.28 2.66
C SER A 78 15.91 15.09 3.42
N PRO A 79 16.28 16.15 4.15
CA PRO A 79 15.30 16.95 4.91
C PRO A 79 14.23 17.63 4.04
N ASP A 80 14.55 17.89 2.77
CA ASP A 80 13.67 18.48 1.76
C ASP A 80 12.79 17.46 1.02
N GLY A 81 13.04 16.16 1.22
CA GLY A 81 12.26 15.07 0.63
C GLY A 81 12.85 14.52 -0.66
#